data_AF-A0A7K6MIT8-F1
#
_entry.id   AF-A0A7K6MIT8-F1
#
_cell.length_a   1.000
_cell.length_b   1.000
_cell.length_c   1.000
_cell.angle_alpha   90.00
_cell.angle_beta   90.00
_cell.angle_gamma   90.00
#
_symmetry.space_group_name_H-M   'P 1'
#
loop_
_entity.id
_entity.type
_entity.pdbx_description
1 polymer ?
#
loop_
_entity_poly.entity_id
_entity_poly.type
_entity_poly.pdbx_seq_one_letter_code
_entity_poly.pdbx_strand_id
1 'polypeptide(L)'
;MCKTEYAVCGNPHLLEGSLSAFLPSLNLAPRLSIPNPWIRSYSFDGKEEWEVNPLYCNTVREIYPYSNSNRLLNIVDMAIFDFLIAQLLLLAGIKLLMSLFSRVKRTTLLRLQLLAEPEYRLSDMMRESLLQDPLAPVLTEPHLLALDRRLQLILDTVGKCIDTFGEATVVANDTAQPQSPAVHRAKLDT
;
A
#
# COMPACT_ATOMS: atom_id res chain seq x y z
N MET A 1 3.12 23.81 -19.64
CA MET A 1 4.14 23.49 -20.66
C MET A 1 5.42 23.10 -19.96
N CYS A 2 6.15 22.11 -20.46
CA CYS A 2 7.49 21.80 -19.97
C CYS A 2 8.45 22.96 -20.34
N LYS A 3 9.33 23.36 -19.42
CA LYS A 3 10.29 24.46 -19.61
C LYS A 3 11.70 23.93 -19.80
N THR A 4 12.56 24.76 -20.40
CA THR A 4 13.98 24.49 -20.60
C THR A 4 14.79 24.43 -19.31
N GLU A 5 14.35 25.14 -18.26
CA GLU A 5 15.06 25.21 -16.96
C GLU A 5 15.16 23.86 -16.24
N TYR A 6 14.23 22.94 -16.50
CA TYR A 6 14.20 21.58 -15.94
C TYR A 6 14.16 20.51 -17.05
N ALA A 7 14.81 20.80 -18.17
CA ALA A 7 15.00 19.81 -19.22
C ALA A 7 15.85 18.63 -18.72
N VAL A 8 15.45 17.41 -19.09
CA VAL A 8 16.22 16.20 -18.82
C VAL A 8 17.20 15.98 -19.96
N CYS A 9 18.48 15.86 -19.64
CA CYS A 9 19.57 15.74 -20.62
C CYS A 9 20.39 14.48 -20.36
N GLY A 10 20.86 13.85 -21.44
CA GLY A 10 21.81 12.73 -21.36
C GLY A 10 23.26 13.18 -21.19
N ASN A 11 24.17 12.21 -21.05
CA ASN A 11 25.61 12.47 -20.95
C ASN A 11 26.45 11.51 -21.85
N PRO A 12 26.88 11.90 -23.06
CA PRO A 12 26.40 13.03 -23.88
C PRO A 12 25.09 12.71 -24.64
N HIS A 13 24.75 11.43 -24.83
CA HIS A 13 23.54 10.99 -25.56
C HIS A 13 22.71 9.97 -24.79
N LEU A 14 23.32 9.28 -23.82
CA LEU A 14 22.65 8.25 -23.03
C LEU A 14 21.86 8.91 -21.91
N LEU A 15 20.62 8.47 -21.75
CA LEU A 15 19.74 8.84 -20.64
C LEU A 15 19.16 7.58 -20.03
N GLU A 16 19.40 7.39 -18.75
CA GLU A 16 18.80 6.33 -17.96
C GLU A 16 17.33 6.65 -17.65
N GLY A 17 16.48 5.62 -17.60
CA GLY A 17 15.08 5.79 -17.25
C GLY A 17 14.40 4.45 -16.94
N SER A 18 13.22 4.52 -16.34
CA SER A 18 12.40 3.35 -16.06
C SER A 18 11.42 3.08 -17.20
N LEU A 19 11.20 1.80 -17.49
CA LEU A 19 10.22 1.35 -18.50
C LEU A 19 9.14 0.53 -17.81
N SER A 20 7.88 0.91 -18.00
CA SER A 20 6.72 0.20 -17.48
C SER A 20 5.85 -0.31 -18.64
N ALA A 21 5.46 -1.58 -18.59
CA ALA A 21 4.55 -2.14 -19.57
C ALA A 21 3.19 -1.43 -19.53
N PHE A 22 2.63 -1.13 -20.70
CA PHE A 22 1.29 -0.56 -20.79
C PHE A 22 0.24 -1.56 -20.32
N LEU A 23 -0.73 -1.06 -19.55
CA LEU A 23 -1.93 -1.83 -19.23
C LEU A 23 -2.77 -2.04 -20.51
N PRO A 24 -3.60 -3.10 -20.55
CA PRO A 24 -4.51 -3.32 -21.67
C PRO A 24 -5.40 -2.12 -21.98
N SER A 25 -5.88 -2.02 -23.21
CA SER A 25 -6.81 -0.97 -23.64
C SER A 25 -8.07 -0.95 -22.76
N LEU A 26 -8.62 0.25 -22.54
CA LEU A 26 -9.85 0.45 -21.79
C LEU A 26 -11.07 -0.24 -22.43
N ASN A 27 -11.02 -0.53 -23.73
CA ASN A 27 -12.07 -1.30 -24.43
C ASN A 27 -12.07 -2.78 -24.01
N LEU A 28 -10.90 -3.33 -23.67
CA LEU A 28 -10.75 -4.73 -23.24
C LEU A 28 -10.88 -4.86 -21.72
N ALA A 29 -10.30 -3.92 -20.98
CA ALA A 29 -10.31 -3.90 -19.53
C ALA A 29 -10.61 -2.49 -19.00
N PRO A 30 -11.91 -2.12 -18.86
CA PRO A 30 -12.32 -0.86 -18.27
C PRO A 30 -11.78 -0.71 -16.85
N ARG A 31 -11.31 0.49 -16.50
CA ARG A 31 -10.72 0.79 -15.18
C ARG A 31 -11.50 1.89 -14.49
N LEU A 32 -11.58 1.80 -13.17
CA LEU A 32 -12.19 2.80 -12.31
C LEU A 32 -11.11 3.52 -11.52
N SER A 33 -11.17 4.85 -11.51
CA SER A 33 -10.38 5.69 -10.60
C SER A 33 -11.25 6.01 -9.39
N ILE A 34 -10.79 5.62 -8.20
CA ILE A 34 -11.51 5.85 -6.94
C ILE A 34 -10.57 6.64 -6.03
N PRO A 35 -11.01 7.81 -5.52
CA PRO A 35 -10.16 8.66 -4.69
C PRO A 35 -9.83 7.96 -3.37
N ASN A 36 -8.59 8.13 -2.92
CA ASN A 36 -8.15 7.67 -1.61
C ASN A 36 -8.82 8.53 -0.51
N PRO A 37 -9.53 7.96 0.47
CA PRO A 37 -10.11 8.73 1.57
C PRO A 37 -9.07 9.46 2.42
N TRP A 38 -7.83 8.97 2.43
CA TRP A 38 -6.71 9.58 3.15
C TRP A 38 -5.79 10.39 2.23
N ILE A 39 -6.37 10.98 1.18
CA ILE A 39 -5.68 11.96 0.33
C ILE A 39 -5.33 13.20 1.15
N ARG A 40 -4.24 13.90 0.80
CA ARG A 40 -3.86 15.17 1.43
C ARG A 40 -4.57 16.35 0.77
N SER A 41 -4.55 17.48 1.47
CA SER A 41 -5.04 18.77 0.96
C SER A 41 -4.20 19.34 -0.20
N TYR A 42 -2.94 18.90 -0.33
CA TYR A 42 -1.93 19.45 -1.24
C TYR A 42 -1.83 20.98 -1.20
N SER A 43 -2.11 21.57 -0.03
CA SER A 43 -1.99 23.00 0.23
C SER A 43 -1.14 23.22 1.47
N PHE A 44 -0.45 24.36 1.54
CA PHE A 44 0.48 24.65 2.63
C PHE A 44 -0.23 24.79 3.99
N ASP A 45 -1.42 25.38 4.00
CA ASP A 45 -2.19 25.66 5.23
C ASP A 45 -3.35 24.67 5.45
N GLY A 46 -3.71 23.89 4.43
CA GLY A 46 -4.86 22.99 4.49
C GLY A 46 -4.52 21.71 5.24
N LYS A 47 -5.40 21.35 6.18
CA LYS A 47 -5.42 20.04 6.83
C LYS A 47 -6.67 19.30 6.43
N GLU A 48 -6.53 18.00 6.25
CA GLU A 48 -7.66 17.12 5.95
C GLU A 48 -8.31 16.60 7.22
N GLU A 49 -9.57 16.17 7.10
CA GLU A 49 -10.34 15.69 8.24
C GLU A 49 -9.64 14.52 8.95
N TRP A 50 -9.05 13.61 8.20
CA TRP A 50 -8.34 12.46 8.76
C TRP A 50 -7.06 12.82 9.53
N GLU A 51 -6.48 14.01 9.30
CA GLU A 51 -5.28 14.47 10.02
C GLU A 51 -5.60 15.01 11.42
N VAL A 52 -6.85 15.43 11.63
CA VAL A 52 -7.34 16.03 12.89
C VAL A 52 -8.32 15.13 13.65
N ASN A 53 -9.07 14.27 12.95
CA ASN A 53 -10.10 13.42 13.51
C ASN A 53 -9.58 11.98 13.72
N PRO A 54 -9.31 11.53 14.95
CA PRO A 54 -8.85 10.17 15.21
C PRO A 54 -9.90 9.09 14.89
N LEU A 55 -11.19 9.47 14.79
CA LEU A 55 -12.30 8.57 14.49
C LEU A 55 -12.66 8.54 13.00
N TYR A 56 -11.91 9.22 12.13
CA TYR A 56 -12.21 9.30 10.70
C TYR A 56 -12.37 7.93 10.03
N CYS A 57 -11.55 6.94 10.42
CA CYS A 57 -11.67 5.58 9.89
C CYS A 57 -13.04 4.94 10.17
N ASN A 58 -13.68 5.25 11.30
CA ASN A 58 -15.01 4.72 11.62
C ASN A 58 -16.08 5.26 10.66
N THR A 59 -16.00 6.54 10.31
CA THR A 59 -16.89 7.14 9.30
C THR A 59 -16.64 6.51 7.92
N VAL A 60 -15.38 6.34 7.52
CA VAL A 60 -15.05 5.74 6.22
C VAL A 60 -15.56 4.30 6.11
N ARG A 61 -15.52 3.53 7.20
CA ARG A 61 -16.04 2.15 7.26
C ARG A 61 -17.54 2.06 6.95
N GLU A 62 -18.31 3.13 7.12
CA GLU A 62 -19.74 3.13 6.84
C GLU A 62 -20.05 3.53 5.38
N ILE A 63 -19.09 4.14 4.69
CA ILE A 63 -19.25 4.68 3.34
C ILE A 63 -18.96 3.60 2.30
N TYR A 64 -19.87 3.39 1.34
CA TYR A 64 -19.59 2.56 0.16
C TYR A 64 -18.52 3.24 -0.71
N PRO A 65 -17.49 2.52 -1.22
CA PRO A 65 -17.32 1.06 -1.28
C PRO A 65 -16.51 0.44 -0.12
N TYR A 66 -16.19 1.21 0.92
CA TYR A 66 -15.34 0.79 2.05
C TYR A 66 -16.09 0.03 3.14
N SER A 67 -17.42 0.11 3.14
CA SER A 67 -18.29 -0.74 3.95
C SER A 67 -18.15 -2.23 3.66
N ASN A 68 -17.65 -2.59 2.46
CA ASN A 68 -17.19 -3.95 2.20
C ASN A 68 -15.80 -4.18 2.82
N SER A 69 -15.72 -5.22 3.68
CA SER A 69 -14.49 -5.62 4.38
C SER A 69 -13.24 -5.73 3.48
N ASN A 70 -13.38 -6.23 2.25
CA ASN A 70 -12.22 -6.45 1.37
C ASN A 70 -11.61 -5.16 0.83
N ARG A 71 -12.42 -4.13 0.55
CA ARG A 71 -11.91 -2.88 -0.04
C ARG A 71 -11.05 -2.12 0.94
N LEU A 72 -11.50 -2.03 2.19
CA LEU A 72 -10.75 -1.39 3.26
C LEU A 72 -9.43 -2.14 3.52
N LEU A 73 -9.47 -3.47 3.60
CA LEU A 73 -8.26 -4.29 3.77
C LEU A 73 -7.24 -4.09 2.63
N ASN A 74 -7.70 -3.95 1.37
CA ASN A 74 -6.82 -3.65 0.24
C ASN A 74 -6.18 -2.25 0.35
N ILE A 75 -6.90 -1.27 0.89
CA ILE A 75 -6.32 0.06 1.15
C ILE A 75 -5.26 -0.01 2.25
N VAL A 76 -5.47 -0.83 3.28
CA VAL A 76 -4.46 -1.04 4.32
C VAL A 76 -3.20 -1.65 3.74
N ASP A 77 -3.31 -2.67 2.87
CA ASP A 77 -2.16 -3.24 2.17
C ASP A 77 -1.43 -2.19 1.30
N MET A 78 -2.18 -1.35 0.58
CA MET A 78 -1.62 -0.24 -0.21
C MET A 78 -0.90 0.77 0.68
N ALA A 79 -1.47 1.12 1.83
CA ALA A 79 -0.87 2.06 2.78
C ALA A 79 0.42 1.50 3.43
N ILE A 80 0.47 0.19 3.70
CA ILE A 80 1.70 -0.50 4.15
C ILE A 80 2.79 -0.36 3.09
N PHE A 81 2.44 -0.63 1.83
CA PHE A 81 3.37 -0.50 0.71
C PHE A 81 3.87 0.94 0.56
N ASP A 82 2.98 1.94 0.51
CA ASP A 82 3.31 3.36 0.39
C ASP A 82 4.21 3.84 1.55
N PHE A 83 3.98 3.34 2.76
CA PHE A 83 4.81 3.64 3.91
C PHE A 83 6.20 3.04 3.77
N LEU A 84 6.31 1.77 3.37
CA LEU A 84 7.59 1.10 3.14
C LEU A 84 8.42 1.85 2.09
N ILE A 85 7.84 2.24 0.94
CA ILE A 85 8.58 2.89 -0.16
C ILE A 85 8.84 4.39 0.03
N ALA A 86 8.44 4.99 1.17
CA ALA A 86 8.66 6.41 1.50
C ALA A 86 7.79 7.45 0.78
N GLN A 87 6.65 7.10 0.18
CA GLN A 87 5.85 8.14 -0.51
C GLN A 87 5.11 9.07 0.47
N LEU A 88 4.91 8.64 1.73
CA LEU A 88 4.37 9.48 2.80
C LEU A 88 5.49 10.02 3.72
N LEU A 89 5.60 11.35 3.82
CA LEU A 89 6.38 12.04 4.85
C LEU A 89 6.09 11.44 6.26
N LEU A 90 7.16 10.96 6.91
CA LEU A 90 7.20 10.09 8.10
C LEU A 90 6.20 10.41 9.22
N LEU A 91 5.90 11.68 9.49
CA LEU A 91 5.05 12.07 10.64
C LEU A 91 3.55 11.91 10.37
N ALA A 92 3.09 12.16 9.15
CA ALA A 92 1.69 11.95 8.77
C ALA A 92 1.41 10.46 8.53
N GLY A 93 2.42 9.71 8.06
CA GLY A 93 2.33 8.27 7.85
C GLY A 93 2.00 7.50 9.12
N ILE A 94 2.68 7.77 10.24
CA ILE A 94 2.44 7.03 11.50
C ILE A 94 1.02 7.28 12.06
N LYS A 95 0.51 8.51 12.01
CA LYS A 95 -0.88 8.82 12.41
C LYS A 95 -1.90 8.12 11.52
N LEU A 96 -1.65 8.13 10.21
CA LEU A 96 -2.46 7.41 9.24
C LEU A 96 -2.48 5.90 9.55
N LEU A 97 -1.31 5.34 9.79
CA LEU A 97 -1.13 3.92 10.11
C LEU A 97 -1.89 3.52 11.38
N MET A 98 -1.84 4.31 12.46
CA MET A 98 -2.62 4.01 13.67
C MET A 98 -4.13 4.03 13.45
N SER A 99 -4.64 4.90 12.57
CA SER A 99 -6.07 4.93 12.22
C SER A 99 -6.47 3.75 11.32
N LEU A 100 -5.61 3.41 10.36
CA LEU A 100 -5.83 2.37 9.35
C LEU A 100 -5.64 0.94 9.88
N PHE A 101 -4.69 0.70 10.78
CA PHE A 101 -4.33 -0.63 11.28
C PHE A 101 -5.30 -1.23 12.30
N SER A 102 -6.46 -0.61 12.46
CA SER A 102 -7.60 -1.22 13.15
C SER A 102 -8.09 -2.51 12.48
N ARG A 103 -7.67 -2.82 11.24
CA ARG A 103 -7.89 -4.12 10.57
C ARG A 103 -6.79 -4.42 9.53
N VAL A 104 -6.15 -5.59 9.62
CA VAL A 104 -5.09 -6.06 8.71
C VAL A 104 -5.39 -7.50 8.26
N LYS A 105 -5.02 -7.86 7.03
CA LYS A 105 -5.14 -9.25 6.55
C LYS A 105 -4.14 -10.17 7.25
N ARG A 106 -4.57 -11.40 7.55
CA ARG A 106 -3.69 -12.42 8.14
C ARG A 106 -2.52 -12.73 7.21
N THR A 107 -2.75 -12.87 5.90
CA THR A 107 -1.63 -13.17 4.97
C THR A 107 -0.60 -12.04 4.91
N THR A 108 -1.05 -10.78 5.02
CA THR A 108 -0.15 -9.62 5.00
C THR A 108 0.69 -9.60 6.27
N LEU A 109 0.09 -9.75 7.44
CA LEU A 109 0.80 -9.76 8.72
C LEU A 109 1.87 -10.86 8.78
N LEU A 110 1.53 -12.08 8.36
CA LEU A 110 2.47 -13.21 8.35
C LEU A 110 3.66 -12.96 7.42
N ARG A 111 3.44 -12.35 6.25
CA ARG A 111 4.53 -11.99 5.33
C ARG A 111 5.43 -10.92 5.91
N LEU A 112 4.86 -9.91 6.57
CA LEU A 112 5.65 -8.85 7.22
C LEU A 112 6.50 -9.39 8.36
N GLN A 113 5.95 -10.31 9.18
CA GLN A 113 6.70 -10.98 10.23
C GLN A 113 7.85 -11.82 9.67
N LEU A 114 7.59 -12.61 8.62
CA LEU A 114 8.63 -13.38 7.94
C LEU A 114 9.75 -12.48 7.42
N LEU A 115 9.42 -11.37 6.77
CA LEU A 115 10.40 -10.43 6.20
C LEU A 115 11.19 -9.64 7.26
N ALA A 116 10.80 -9.74 8.54
CA ALA A 116 11.51 -9.17 9.67
C ALA A 116 12.51 -10.15 10.31
N GLU A 117 12.42 -11.44 9.99
CA GLU A 117 13.36 -12.46 10.47
C GLU A 117 14.75 -12.25 9.84
N PRO A 118 15.84 -12.57 10.56
CA PRO A 118 17.20 -12.35 10.09
C PRO A 118 17.54 -13.15 8.83
N GLU A 119 16.91 -14.31 8.64
CA GLU A 119 17.12 -15.18 7.48
C GLU A 119 16.42 -14.66 6.20
N TYR A 120 15.38 -13.82 6.35
CA TYR A 120 14.53 -13.35 5.26
C TYR A 120 14.41 -11.82 5.23
N ARG A 121 15.41 -11.14 5.78
CA ARG A 121 15.40 -9.70 5.98
C ARG A 121 15.02 -8.95 4.71
N LEU A 122 14.04 -8.05 4.81
CA LEU A 122 13.48 -7.33 3.67
C LEU A 122 14.54 -6.64 2.80
N SER A 123 15.50 -5.95 3.40
CA SER A 123 16.56 -5.28 2.65
C SER A 123 17.44 -6.23 1.83
N ASP A 124 17.73 -7.43 2.34
CA ASP A 124 18.55 -8.42 1.65
C ASP A 124 17.76 -9.06 0.50
N MET A 125 16.49 -9.39 0.72
CA MET A 125 15.59 -9.90 -0.32
C MET A 125 15.39 -8.86 -1.45
N MET A 126 15.24 -7.58 -1.09
CA MET A 126 15.12 -6.49 -2.07
C MET A 126 16.42 -6.27 -2.84
N ARG A 127 17.57 -6.33 -2.15
CA ARG A 127 18.88 -6.23 -2.80
C ARG A 127 19.03 -7.33 -3.85
N GLU A 128 18.78 -8.58 -3.50
CA GLU A 128 18.91 -9.71 -4.42
C GLU A 128 17.96 -9.59 -5.61
N SER A 129 16.69 -9.22 -5.36
CA SER A 129 15.70 -9.00 -6.41
C SER A 129 16.13 -7.92 -7.41
N LEU A 130 16.65 -6.79 -6.91
CA LEU A 130 17.03 -5.64 -7.74
C LEU A 130 18.34 -5.84 -8.52
N LEU A 131 19.16 -6.83 -8.16
CA LEU A 131 20.38 -7.16 -8.92
C LEU A 131 20.09 -7.69 -10.32
N GLN A 132 18.87 -8.15 -10.57
CA GLN A 132 18.45 -8.61 -11.90
C GLN A 132 18.19 -7.44 -12.86
N ASP A 133 18.03 -6.22 -12.36
CA ASP A 133 17.78 -5.05 -13.18
C ASP A 133 19.09 -4.56 -13.85
N PRO A 134 19.09 -4.26 -15.16
CA PRO A 134 20.26 -3.71 -15.85
C PRO A 134 20.80 -2.39 -15.26
N LEU A 135 19.96 -1.66 -14.52
CA LEU A 135 20.31 -0.41 -13.83
C LEU A 135 20.80 -0.64 -12.39
N ALA A 136 21.12 -1.88 -12.01
CA ALA A 136 21.66 -2.17 -10.70
C ALA A 136 22.95 -1.35 -10.42
N PRO A 137 23.06 -0.70 -9.24
CA PRO A 137 22.12 -0.72 -8.12
C PRO A 137 20.95 0.28 -8.28
N VAL A 138 19.71 -0.23 -8.28
CA VAL A 138 18.48 0.58 -8.37
C VAL A 138 18.21 1.38 -7.09
N LEU A 139 18.47 0.78 -5.92
CA LEU A 139 18.31 1.42 -4.60
C LEU A 139 19.66 1.53 -3.90
N THR A 140 19.90 2.67 -3.25
CA THR A 140 21.10 2.87 -2.43
C THR A 140 20.98 2.21 -1.06
N GLU A 141 22.11 1.88 -0.43
CA GLU A 141 22.15 1.27 0.91
C GLU A 141 21.27 1.96 1.96
N PRO A 142 21.24 3.31 2.07
CA PRO A 142 20.40 3.98 3.04
C PRO A 142 18.90 3.71 2.84
N HIS A 143 18.44 3.53 1.60
CA HIS A 143 17.04 3.21 1.30
C HIS A 143 16.71 1.77 1.65
N LEU A 144 17.60 0.82 1.36
CA LEU A 144 17.43 -0.58 1.77
C LEU A 144 17.33 -0.70 3.29
N LEU A 145 18.26 -0.08 4.03
CA LEU A 145 18.21 -0.06 5.50
C LEU A 145 16.98 0.69 6.05
N ALA A 146 16.41 1.64 5.29
CA ALA A 146 15.18 2.32 5.68
C ALA A 146 13.95 1.42 5.60
N LEU A 147 13.92 0.47 4.65
CA LEU A 147 12.84 -0.51 4.55
C LEU A 147 12.72 -1.33 5.83
N ASP A 148 13.83 -1.84 6.35
CA ASP A 148 13.82 -2.63 7.59
C ASP A 148 13.32 -1.82 8.79
N ARG A 149 13.79 -0.57 8.95
CA ARG A 149 13.32 0.31 10.04
C ARG A 149 11.82 0.57 9.95
N ARG A 150 11.30 0.77 8.73
CA ARG A 150 9.87 1.00 8.50
C ARG A 150 9.05 -0.25 8.73
N LEU A 151 9.56 -1.42 8.34
CA LEU A 151 8.91 -2.70 8.61
C LEU A 151 8.75 -2.92 10.12
N GLN A 152 9.78 -2.65 10.91
CA GLN A 152 9.71 -2.73 12.38
C GLN A 152 8.65 -1.76 12.94
N LEU A 153 8.62 -0.51 12.48
CA LEU A 153 7.59 0.47 12.89
C LEU A 153 6.17 -0.01 12.56
N ILE A 154 5.96 -0.67 11.41
CA ILE A 154 4.68 -1.26 11.05
C ILE A 154 4.31 -2.36 12.05
N LEU A 155 5.22 -3.31 12.29
CA LEU A 155 4.98 -4.44 13.21
C LEU A 155 4.71 -3.96 14.63
N ASP A 156 5.47 -2.97 15.14
CA ASP A 156 5.24 -2.34 16.44
C ASP A 156 3.86 -1.68 16.53
N THR A 157 3.44 -1.02 15.45
CA THR A 157 2.12 -0.36 15.40
C THR A 157 1.00 -1.38 15.40
N VAL A 158 1.12 -2.45 14.60
CA VAL A 158 0.15 -3.55 14.57
C VAL A 158 0.11 -4.28 15.92
N GLY A 159 1.26 -4.51 16.56
CA GLY A 159 1.34 -5.08 17.90
C GLY A 159 0.57 -4.27 18.94
N LYS A 160 0.78 -2.95 18.97
CA LYS A 160 0.00 -2.03 19.85
C LYS A 160 -1.51 -2.09 19.58
N CYS A 161 -1.92 -2.22 18.31
CA CYS A 161 -3.32 -2.40 17.96
C CYS A 161 -3.87 -3.74 18.47
N ILE A 162 -3.12 -4.83 18.33
CA ILE A 162 -3.50 -6.17 18.83
C ILE A 162 -3.66 -6.13 20.35
N ASP A 163 -2.72 -5.50 21.07
CA ASP A 163 -2.78 -5.38 22.54
C ASP A 163 -3.99 -4.56 23.01
N THR A 164 -4.38 -3.53 22.23
CA THR A 164 -5.48 -2.62 22.59
C THR A 164 -6.86 -3.16 22.22
N PHE A 165 -7.01 -3.81 21.06
CA PHE A 165 -8.32 -4.19 20.49
C PHE A 165 -8.54 -5.71 20.38
N GLY A 166 -7.51 -6.51 20.66
CA GLY A 166 -7.52 -7.96 20.55
C GLY A 166 -7.21 -8.46 19.13
N GLU A 167 -6.48 -9.59 19.04
CA GLU A 167 -6.04 -10.17 17.76
C GLU A 167 -7.21 -10.49 16.82
N ALA A 168 -8.31 -11.04 17.35
CA ALA A 168 -9.48 -11.42 16.54
C ALA A 168 -10.18 -10.21 15.87
N THR A 169 -10.04 -9.01 16.44
CA THR A 169 -10.62 -7.78 15.88
C THR A 169 -9.72 -7.19 14.80
N VAL A 170 -8.41 -7.19 15.06
CA VAL A 170 -7.40 -6.56 14.20
C VAL A 170 -7.05 -7.45 13.01
N VAL A 171 -6.91 -8.76 13.21
CA VAL A 171 -6.45 -9.70 12.18
C VAL A 171 -7.65 -10.34 11.48
N ALA A 172 -7.95 -9.88 10.27
CA ALA A 172 -8.99 -10.44 9.43
C ALA A 172 -8.50 -11.71 8.71
N ASN A 173 -9.28 -12.80 8.82
CA ASN A 173 -9.02 -14.03 8.07
C ASN A 173 -9.47 -13.86 6.61
N ASP A 174 -8.49 -13.66 5.73
CA ASP A 174 -8.67 -13.50 4.30
C ASP A 174 -8.45 -14.80 3.50
N THR A 175 -8.15 -15.92 4.20
CA THR A 175 -7.99 -17.26 3.62
C THR A 175 -9.31 -18.02 3.48
N ALA A 176 -10.41 -17.51 4.05
CA ALA A 176 -11.74 -18.06 3.80
C ALA A 176 -12.19 -17.64 2.40
N GLN A 177 -12.26 -18.59 1.47
CA GLN A 177 -12.77 -18.36 0.13
C GLN A 177 -14.13 -17.65 0.17
N PRO A 178 -14.40 -16.68 -0.72
CA PRO A 178 -15.78 -16.31 -1.01
C PRO A 178 -16.49 -17.57 -1.50
N GLN A 179 -17.57 -17.97 -0.83
CA GLN A 179 -18.51 -18.93 -1.39
C GLN A 179 -18.84 -18.46 -2.81
N SER A 180 -18.47 -19.26 -3.81
CA SER A 180 -18.77 -18.94 -5.20
C SER A 180 -20.27 -18.64 -5.31
N PRO A 181 -20.70 -17.50 -5.86
CA PRO A 181 -22.11 -17.30 -6.12
C PRO A 181 -22.56 -18.43 -7.04
N ALA A 182 -23.58 -19.18 -6.57
CA ALA A 182 -24.19 -20.26 -7.32
C ALA A 182 -24.49 -19.77 -8.74
N VAL A 183 -23.96 -20.50 -9.73
CA VAL A 183 -24.26 -20.30 -11.14
C VAL A 183 -25.77 -20.45 -11.30
N HIS A 184 -26.50 -19.34 -11.35
CA HIS A 184 -27.85 -19.32 -11.86
C HIS A 184 -27.76 -19.65 -13.36
N ARG A 185 -27.85 -20.95 -13.67
CA ARG A 185 -28.24 -21.45 -14.98
C ARG A 185 -29.61 -20.84 -15.28
N ALA A 186 -29.64 -19.75 -16.04
CA ALA A 186 -30.85 -19.36 -16.73
C ALA A 186 -31.16 -20.47 -17.73
N LYS A 187 -32.24 -21.21 -17.46
CA LYS A 187 -32.88 -22.07 -18.45
C LYS A 187 -33.31 -21.17 -19.60
N LEU A 188 -32.86 -21.51 -20.81
CA LEU A 188 -33.44 -21.00 -22.03
C LEU A 188 -34.69 -21.86 -22.28
N ASP A 189 -35.83 -21.40 -21.78
CA ASP A 189 -37.13 -21.99 -22.09
C ASP A 189 -37.79 -21.17 -23.22
N THR A 190 -37.92 -21.83 -24.37
CA THR A 190 -38.82 -21.61 -25.53
C THR A 190 -38.64 -20.36 -26.40
#